data_AF-A0A9P8HJN5-F1
#
_entry.id   AF-A0A9P8HJN5-F1
#
_cell.length_a   1.000
_cell.length_b   1.000
_cell.length_c   1.000
_cell.angle_alpha   90.00
_cell.angle_beta   90.00
_cell.angle_gamma   90.00
#
_symmetry.space_group_name_H-M   'P 1'
#
loop_
_entity.id
_entity.type
_entity.pdbx_description
1 polymer ?
#
loop_
_entity_poly.entity_id
_entity_poly.type
_entity_poly.pdbx_seq_one_letter_code
_entity_poly.pdbx_strand_id
1 'polypeptide(L)'
;MSENPTTNGHDALEEKLGRLARKPGIKASLVLDRATGAILKASGQIDALQTAKSRNASTAASFSNDAPAAEEGEAQGVEEFAEMIWNFVNSSGQLVGDIDTEDELKLLRLRTKKQEIVIVPDQKYLLTVIHDTQPA
;
A
#
# COMPACT_ATOMS: atom_id res chain seq x y z
N MET A 1 20.86 -28.45 16.00
CA MET A 1 20.89 -26.99 15.74
C MET A 1 19.91 -26.76 14.62
N SER A 2 18.71 -26.30 14.94
CA SER A 2 17.61 -26.16 13.98
C SER A 2 17.73 -24.79 13.33
N GLU A 3 18.15 -24.76 12.06
CA GLU A 3 18.11 -23.54 11.26
C GLU A 3 16.66 -23.22 10.90
N ASN A 4 16.19 -22.04 11.29
CA ASN A 4 14.87 -21.52 10.91
C ASN A 4 14.99 -20.79 9.56
N PRO A 5 14.43 -21.31 8.45
CA PRO A 5 14.59 -20.73 7.11
C PRO A 5 13.72 -19.48 6.84
N THR A 6 12.98 -18.98 7.82
CA THR A 6 12.01 -17.87 7.64
C THR A 6 12.61 -16.47 7.82
N THR A 7 13.76 -16.34 8.49
CA THR A 7 14.37 -15.03 8.83
C THR A 7 14.91 -14.29 7.60
N ASN A 8 15.56 -15.00 6.67
CA ASN A 8 16.25 -14.36 5.52
C ASN A 8 15.31 -13.57 4.59
N GLY A 9 14.07 -14.03 4.40
CA GLY A 9 13.12 -13.38 3.48
C GLY A 9 12.52 -12.09 4.04
N HIS A 10 12.27 -12.07 5.35
CA HIS A 10 11.71 -10.90 6.03
C HIS A 10 12.75 -9.78 6.14
N ASP A 11 14.00 -10.13 6.43
CA ASP A 11 15.12 -9.17 6.52
C ASP A 11 15.42 -8.53 5.16
N ALA A 12 15.37 -9.31 4.08
CA ALA A 12 15.55 -8.76 2.73
C ALA A 12 14.42 -7.81 2.31
N LEU A 13 13.17 -8.07 2.75
CA LEU A 13 12.05 -7.17 2.52
C LEU A 13 12.20 -5.87 3.32
N GLU A 14 12.61 -5.97 4.59
CA GLU A 14 12.92 -4.82 5.45
C GLU A 14 14.00 -3.94 4.82
N GLU A 15 15.09 -4.54 4.32
CA GLU A 15 16.17 -3.81 3.66
C GLU A 15 15.66 -3.08 2.41
N LYS A 16 14.85 -3.74 1.57
CA LYS A 16 14.24 -3.13 0.38
C LYS A 16 13.36 -1.94 0.75
N LEU A 17 12.51 -2.08 1.77
CA LEU A 17 11.67 -0.99 2.26
C LEU A 17 12.51 0.16 2.81
N GLY A 18 13.56 -0.14 3.58
CA GLY A 18 14.50 0.87 4.07
C GLY A 18 15.22 1.62 2.96
N ARG A 19 15.55 0.94 1.85
CA ARG A 19 16.14 1.57 0.65
C ARG A 19 15.13 2.41 -0.13
N LEU A 20 13.87 2.01 -0.18
CA LEU A 20 12.77 2.76 -0.79
C LEU A 20 12.46 4.02 0.01
N ALA A 21 12.30 3.93 1.33
CA ALA A 21 12.01 5.06 2.19
C ALA A 21 13.08 6.18 2.13
N ARG A 22 14.33 5.82 1.81
CA ARG A 22 15.43 6.79 1.66
C ARG A 22 15.45 7.52 0.31
N LYS A 23 14.68 7.06 -0.69
CA LYS A 23 14.67 7.72 -2.00
C LYS A 23 13.88 9.04 -1.92
N PRO A 24 14.38 10.12 -2.52
CA PRO A 24 13.67 11.38 -2.53
C PRO A 24 12.34 11.24 -3.27
N GLY A 25 11.28 11.82 -2.70
CA GLY A 25 9.93 11.81 -3.27
C GLY A 25 9.06 10.63 -2.85
N ILE A 26 9.59 9.59 -2.18
CA ILE A 26 8.74 8.53 -1.62
C ILE A 26 8.04 9.05 -0.36
N LYS A 27 6.71 9.01 -0.36
CA LYS A 27 5.88 9.43 0.78
C LYS A 27 5.55 8.28 1.71
N ALA A 28 5.12 7.16 1.14
CA ALA A 28 4.68 6.01 1.89
C ALA A 28 4.92 4.72 1.11
N SER A 29 5.05 3.63 1.85
CA SER A 29 5.15 2.27 1.33
C SER A 29 4.25 1.35 2.14
N LEU A 30 3.60 0.42 1.44
CA LEU A 30 2.65 -0.52 1.99
C LEU A 30 2.95 -1.90 1.41
N VAL A 31 3.06 -2.90 2.27
CA VAL A 31 3.21 -4.30 1.89
C VAL A 31 1.96 -5.04 2.33
N LEU A 32 1.27 -5.63 1.37
CA LEU A 32 0.07 -6.43 1.61
C LEU A 32 0.34 -7.90 1.36
N ASP A 33 -0.30 -8.78 2.10
CA ASP A 33 -0.34 -10.20 1.79
C ASP A 33 -1.09 -10.41 0.46
N ARG A 34 -0.52 -11.19 -0.46
CA ARG A 34 -1.10 -11.37 -1.80
C ARG A 34 -2.46 -12.08 -1.74
N ALA A 35 -2.62 -13.05 -0.83
CA ALA A 35 -3.81 -13.90 -0.79
C ALA A 35 -5.00 -13.23 -0.07
N THR A 36 -4.71 -12.49 1.00
CA THR A 36 -5.72 -11.94 1.90
C THR A 36 -5.90 -10.43 1.79
N GLY A 37 -4.91 -9.70 1.24
CA GLY A 37 -4.89 -8.25 1.26
C GLY A 37 -4.52 -7.64 2.62
N ALA A 38 -4.21 -8.47 3.62
CA ALA A 38 -3.85 -8.01 4.96
C ALA A 38 -2.56 -7.18 4.94
N ILE A 39 -2.51 -6.14 5.76
CA ILE A 39 -1.33 -5.27 5.87
C ILE A 39 -0.22 -6.03 6.61
N LEU A 40 0.86 -6.34 5.89
CA LEU A 40 2.07 -6.92 6.48
C LEU A 40 2.98 -5.84 7.06
N LYS A 41 3.14 -4.73 6.32
CA LYS A 41 3.94 -3.57 6.75
C LYS A 41 3.40 -2.28 6.15
N ALA A 42 3.42 -1.21 6.93
CA ALA A 42 3.18 0.15 6.47
C ALA A 42 4.30 1.06 6.99
N SER A 43 4.78 1.99 6.17
CA SER A 43 5.84 2.93 6.55
C SER A 43 5.71 4.24 5.77
N GLY A 44 6.11 5.35 6.39
CA GLY A 44 6.08 6.70 5.82
C GLY A 44 4.89 7.54 6.27
N GLN A 45 4.51 8.53 5.47
CA GLN A 45 3.38 9.42 5.73
C GLN A 45 2.05 8.69 5.43
N ILE A 46 1.47 8.13 6.48
CA ILE A 46 0.22 7.37 6.43
C ILE A 46 -0.97 8.26 6.01
N ASP A 47 -0.88 9.58 6.20
CA ASP A 47 -1.86 10.56 5.69
C ASP A 47 -2.08 10.46 4.18
N ALA A 48 -1.04 10.09 3.43
CA ALA A 48 -1.14 9.89 1.98
C ALA A 48 -2.01 8.69 1.60
N LEU A 49 -2.25 7.78 2.56
CA LEU A 49 -3.04 6.56 2.40
C LEU A 49 -4.50 6.76 2.82
N GLN A 50 -4.84 7.85 3.52
CA GLN A 50 -6.22 8.09 3.94
C GLN A 50 -7.13 8.30 2.73
N THR A 51 -8.22 7.53 2.69
CA THR A 51 -9.30 7.70 1.70
C THR A 51 -10.03 9.03 1.91
N ALA A 52 -10.65 9.56 0.85
CA ALA A 52 -11.48 10.77 0.98
C ALA A 52 -12.64 10.57 1.98
N LYS A 53 -13.12 9.33 2.10
CA LYS A 53 -14.17 8.93 3.05
C LYS A 53 -13.67 9.02 4.50
N SER A 54 -12.48 8.50 4.79
CA SER A 54 -11.84 8.61 6.10
C SER A 54 -11.54 10.07 6.47
N ARG A 55 -10.99 10.89 5.57
CA ARG A 55 -10.75 12.33 5.83
C ARG A 55 -12.02 13.10 6.17
N ASN A 56 -13.14 12.78 5.51
CA ASN A 56 -14.43 13.41 5.81
C ASN A 56 -14.95 13.00 7.19
N ALA A 57 -14.74 11.73 7.58
CA ALA A 57 -15.10 11.23 8.90
C ALA A 57 -14.25 11.89 10.00
N SER A 58 -12.93 12.02 9.81
CA SER A 58 -12.02 12.69 10.75
C SER A 58 -12.34 14.18 10.90
N THR A 59 -12.69 14.85 9.80
CA THR A 59 -13.12 16.26 9.83
C THR A 59 -14.43 16.41 10.62
N ALA A 60 -15.39 15.50 10.44
CA ALA A 60 -16.64 15.51 11.21
C ALA A 60 -16.40 15.23 12.70
N ALA A 61 -15.50 14.31 13.04
CA ALA A 61 -15.13 13.97 14.42
C ALA A 61 -14.35 15.10 15.12
N SER A 62 -13.55 15.88 14.37
CA SER A 62 -12.80 17.02 14.89
C SER A 62 -13.68 18.15 15.43
N PHE A 63 -14.97 18.20 15.06
CA PHE A 63 -15.96 19.11 15.66
C PHE A 63 -16.52 18.62 17.01
N SER A 64 -16.26 17.36 17.39
CA SER A 64 -16.78 16.74 18.61
C SER A 64 -15.78 16.65 19.77
N ASN A 65 -14.55 17.17 19.61
CA ASN A 65 -13.51 17.27 20.65
C ASN A 65 -13.16 15.95 21.38
N ASP A 66 -13.37 14.79 20.75
CA ASP A 66 -13.02 13.50 21.33
C ASP A 66 -11.64 13.05 20.81
N ALA A 67 -10.61 13.31 21.62
CA ALA A 67 -9.20 13.08 21.29
C ALA A 67 -8.75 11.60 21.07
N PRO A 68 -9.44 10.53 21.57
CA PRO A 68 -8.99 9.17 21.29
C PRO A 68 -9.47 8.62 19.93
N ALA A 69 -10.39 9.28 19.24
CA ALA A 69 -10.98 8.80 17.97
C ALA A 69 -10.10 9.04 16.73
N ALA A 70 -9.05 9.86 16.84
CA ALA A 70 -8.19 10.22 15.71
C ALA A 70 -7.28 9.07 15.26
N GLU A 71 -6.68 8.33 16.20
CA GLU A 71 -5.76 7.22 15.86
C GLU A 71 -6.49 5.97 15.34
N GLU A 72 -7.69 5.68 15.84
CA GLU A 72 -8.54 4.61 15.28
C GLU A 72 -9.02 4.93 13.85
N GLY A 73 -9.37 6.19 13.57
CA GLY A 73 -9.79 6.63 12.24
C GLY A 73 -8.67 6.60 11.19
N GLU A 74 -7.43 6.85 11.63
CA GLU A 74 -6.24 6.75 10.78
C GLU A 74 -5.92 5.30 10.41
N ALA A 75 -5.88 4.39 11.39
CA ALA A 75 -5.66 2.97 11.15
C ALA A 75 -6.73 2.36 10.22
N GLN A 76 -8.00 2.74 10.44
CA GLN A 76 -9.12 2.32 9.60
C GLN A 76 -8.98 2.84 8.16
N GLY A 77 -8.48 4.06 7.96
CA GLY A 77 -8.26 4.63 6.63
C GLY A 77 -7.21 3.88 5.80
N VAL A 78 -6.16 3.36 6.45
CA VAL A 78 -5.13 2.55 5.78
C VAL A 78 -5.66 1.18 5.39
N GLU A 79 -6.48 0.58 6.25
CA GLU A 79 -7.12 -0.71 5.97
C GLU A 79 -8.08 -0.61 4.78
N GLU A 80 -8.95 0.40 4.74
CA GLU A 80 -9.81 0.66 3.58
C GLU A 80 -8.97 0.86 2.29
N PHE A 81 -7.83 1.57 2.39
CA PHE A 81 -6.94 1.77 1.25
C PHE A 81 -6.26 0.47 0.82
N ALA A 82 -5.82 -0.37 1.75
CA ALA A 82 -5.23 -1.67 1.48
C ALA A 82 -6.20 -2.58 0.72
N GLU A 83 -7.46 -2.66 1.18
CA GLU A 83 -8.52 -3.41 0.50
C GLU A 83 -8.77 -2.90 -0.92
N MET A 84 -8.82 -1.58 -1.12
CA MET A 84 -8.98 -0.99 -2.45
C MET A 84 -7.85 -1.40 -3.39
N ILE A 85 -6.60 -1.33 -2.94
CA ILE A 85 -5.44 -1.73 -3.74
C ILE A 85 -5.50 -3.22 -4.07
N TRP A 86 -5.78 -4.07 -3.09
CA TRP A 86 -5.87 -5.51 -3.29
C TRP A 86 -6.95 -5.88 -4.32
N ASN A 87 -8.16 -5.31 -4.17
CA ASN A 87 -9.26 -5.51 -5.12
C ASN A 87 -8.87 -5.04 -6.54
N PHE A 88 -8.25 -3.86 -6.65
CA PHE A 88 -7.83 -3.32 -7.95
C PHE A 88 -6.79 -4.19 -8.65
N VAL A 89 -5.82 -4.73 -7.90
CA VAL A 89 -4.81 -5.66 -8.43
C VAL A 89 -5.45 -6.96 -8.90
N ASN A 90 -6.42 -7.50 -8.15
CA ASN A 90 -7.11 -8.72 -8.52
C ASN A 90 -7.93 -8.55 -9.80
N SER A 91 -8.72 -7.48 -9.89
CA SER A 91 -9.49 -7.17 -11.11
C SER A 91 -8.59 -6.91 -12.32
N SER A 92 -7.46 -6.22 -12.12
CA SER A 92 -6.48 -5.99 -13.19
C SER A 92 -5.80 -7.28 -13.63
N GLY A 93 -5.51 -8.19 -12.69
CA GLY A 93 -4.95 -9.51 -12.99
C GLY A 93 -5.93 -10.40 -13.77
N GLN A 94 -7.22 -10.35 -13.44
CA GLN A 94 -8.27 -11.03 -14.21
C GLN A 94 -8.33 -10.51 -15.64
N LEU A 95 -8.29 -9.19 -15.83
CA LEU A 95 -8.26 -8.59 -17.16
C LEU A 95 -7.07 -9.08 -18.00
N VAL A 96 -5.88 -9.20 -17.40
CA VAL A 96 -4.71 -9.74 -18.11
C VAL A 96 -4.93 -11.19 -18.50
N GLY A 97 -5.42 -12.02 -17.58
CA GLY A 97 -5.72 -13.43 -17.86
C GLY A 97 -6.81 -13.65 -18.92
N ASP A 98 -7.78 -12.73 -19.00
CA ASP A 98 -8.83 -12.74 -20.04
C ASP A 98 -8.28 -12.37 -21.42
N ILE A 99 -7.20 -11.59 -21.49
CA ILE A 99 -6.50 -11.25 -22.74
C ILE A 99 -5.60 -12.42 -23.17
N ASP A 100 -4.80 -12.93 -22.24
CA ASP A 100 -3.89 -14.06 -22.46
C ASP A 100 -3.73 -14.87 -21.16
N THR A 101 -4.11 -16.15 -21.20
CA THR A 101 -4.04 -17.05 -20.06
C THR A 101 -2.60 -17.42 -19.66
N GLU A 102 -1.62 -17.19 -20.55
CA GLU A 102 -0.20 -17.43 -20.27
C GLU A 102 0.53 -16.17 -19.77
N ASP A 103 -0.11 -15.01 -19.80
CA ASP A 103 0.46 -13.75 -19.33
C ASP A 103 0.06 -13.44 -17.88
N GLU A 104 0.84 -12.56 -17.24
CA GLU A 104 0.65 -12.21 -15.84
C GLU A 104 0.92 -10.73 -15.55
N LEU A 105 0.16 -10.17 -14.61
CA LEU A 105 0.31 -8.78 -14.21
C LEU A 105 1.63 -8.55 -13.46
N LYS A 106 2.58 -7.84 -14.09
CA LYS A 106 3.90 -7.54 -13.51
C LYS A 106 4.02 -6.20 -12.79
N LEU A 107 3.27 -5.18 -13.23
CA LEU A 107 3.40 -3.83 -12.70
C LEU A 107 2.12 -3.02 -12.95
N LEU A 108 1.65 -2.32 -11.93
CA LEU A 108 0.65 -1.27 -12.08
C LEU A 108 1.26 0.07 -11.64
N ARG A 109 0.97 1.11 -12.42
CA ARG A 109 1.44 2.47 -12.15
C ARG A 109 0.30 3.44 -12.42
N LEU A 110 -0.15 4.14 -11.38
CA LEU A 110 -1.22 5.13 -11.46
C LEU A 110 -0.65 6.49 -11.12
N ARG A 111 -0.57 7.37 -12.12
CA ARG A 111 -0.13 8.75 -11.93
C ARG A 111 -1.35 9.65 -11.82
N THR A 112 -1.43 10.39 -10.72
CA THR A 112 -2.38 11.48 -10.52
C THR A 112 -1.66 12.83 -10.62
N LYS A 113 -2.41 13.93 -10.51
CA LYS A 113 -1.81 15.28 -10.47
C LYS A 113 -0.90 15.52 -9.26
N LYS A 114 -1.14 14.82 -8.15
CA LYS A 114 -0.45 15.07 -6.87
C LYS A 114 0.57 14.01 -6.52
N GLN A 115 0.32 12.78 -6.94
CA GLN A 115 1.09 11.63 -6.53
C GLN A 115 1.01 10.52 -7.57
N GLU A 116 1.92 9.58 -7.46
CA GLU A 116 1.96 8.39 -8.26
C GLU A 116 2.03 7.16 -7.35
N ILE A 117 1.23 6.16 -7.69
CA ILE A 117 1.09 4.90 -6.96
C ILE A 117 1.68 3.81 -7.84
N VAL A 118 2.71 3.14 -7.34
CA VAL A 118 3.38 2.03 -8.02
C VAL A 118 3.09 0.77 -7.24
N ILE A 119 2.51 -0.23 -7.89
CA ILE A 119 2.16 -1.52 -7.29
C ILE A 119 2.90 -2.60 -8.05
N VAL A 120 3.70 -3.37 -7.32
CA VAL A 120 4.45 -4.50 -7.84
C VAL A 120 3.89 -5.77 -7.21
N PRO A 121 3.10 -6.56 -7.97
CA PRO A 121 2.71 -7.89 -7.55
C PRO A 121 3.91 -8.84 -7.42
N ASP A 122 3.96 -9.57 -6.31
CA ASP A 122 4.84 -10.73 -6.08
C ASP A 122 3.95 -11.95 -5.76
N GLN A 123 4.52 -13.15 -5.76
CA GLN A 123 3.83 -14.38 -5.40
C GLN A 123 3.33 -14.38 -3.96
N LYS A 124 4.04 -13.67 -3.07
CA LYS A 124 3.76 -13.66 -1.62
C LYS A 124 3.12 -12.38 -1.13
N TYR A 125 3.45 -11.25 -1.73
CA TYR A 125 3.01 -9.94 -1.26
C TYR A 125 2.74 -8.99 -2.43
N LEU A 126 2.05 -7.89 -2.14
CA LEU A 126 1.93 -6.73 -3.01
C LEU A 126 2.78 -5.61 -2.43
N LEU A 127 3.77 -5.14 -3.19
CA LEU A 127 4.54 -3.95 -2.79
C LEU A 127 3.91 -2.72 -3.43
N THR A 128 3.38 -1.83 -2.59
CA THR A 128 2.79 -0.57 -3.01
C THR A 128 3.65 0.60 -2.52
N VAL A 129 3.97 1.52 -3.42
CA VAL A 129 4.79 2.71 -3.14
C VAL A 129 4.06 3.94 -3.64
N ILE A 130 3.94 4.94 -2.78
CA ILE A 130 3.35 6.23 -3.09
C ILE A 130 4.48 7.25 -3.15
N HIS A 131 4.60 7.94 -4.27
CA HIS A 131 5.62 8.97 -4.45
C HIS A 131 5.04 10.25 -5.05
N ASP A 132 5.71 11.37 -4.76
CA ASP A 132 5.39 12.65 -5.34
C ASP A 132 5.63 12.65 -6.84
N THR A 133 4.73 13.32 -7.55
CA THR A 133 4.93 13.57 -8.95
C THR A 133 5.57 14.94 -9.14
N GLN A 134 6.68 15.02 -9.87
CA GLN A 134 7.21 16.32 -10.29
C GLN A 134 6.17 17.00 -11.20
N PRO A 135 5.91 18.31 -11.01
CA PRO A 135 5.09 19.08 -11.95
C PRO A 135 5.70 18.95 -13.35
N ALA A 136 4.85 18.63 -14.33
CA ALA A 136 5.24 18.57 -15.74
C ALA A 136 5.60 19.96 -16.27
#